data_AF-A0A955RSM0-F1
#
_entry.id   AF-A0A955RSM0-F1
#
_cell.length_a   1.000
_cell.length_b   1.000
_cell.length_c   1.000
_cell.angle_alpha   90.00
_cell.angle_beta   90.00
_cell.angle_gamma   90.00
#
_symmetry.space_group_name_H-M   'P 1'
#
loop_
_entity.id
_entity.type
_entity.pdbx_description
1 polymer ?
#
loop_
_entity_poly.entity_id
_entity_poly.type
_entity_poly.pdbx_seq_one_letter_code
_entity_poly.pdbx_strand_id
1 'polypeptide(L)'
;MLPARHLAAMRNKSGSGEREERIAALAAELEAAWEAMIPRIEENKQQRGEAPEELTVEEKEQVAESDQAAGELDAELDELISQAESAADIVELMLPLYEDEIRFWQDITRDPEFIHPQDKAVVDEVLTRQQELVILLAEYLADAG
;
A
#
# COMPACT_ATOMS: atom_id res chain seq x y z
N MET A 1 4.19 0.92 -2.50
CA MET A 1 2.76 0.58 -2.61
C MET A 1 2.65 -0.83 -3.16
N LEU A 2 1.92 -1.71 -2.46
CA LEU A 2 1.66 -3.07 -2.90
C LEU A 2 0.47 -3.10 -3.89
N PRO A 3 0.62 -3.70 -5.08
CA PRO A 3 -0.45 -3.73 -6.07
C PRO A 3 -1.67 -4.57 -5.65
N ALA A 4 -2.89 -4.09 -5.95
CA ALA A 4 -4.10 -4.79 -5.53
C ALA A 4 -4.26 -6.17 -6.19
N ARG A 5 -3.64 -6.36 -7.35
CA ARG A 5 -3.68 -7.63 -8.09
C ARG A 5 -3.20 -8.84 -7.28
N HIS A 6 -2.29 -8.62 -6.32
CA HIS A 6 -1.77 -9.67 -5.44
C HIS A 6 -2.88 -10.27 -4.56
N LEU A 7 -3.68 -9.43 -3.89
CA LEU A 7 -4.83 -9.89 -3.11
C LEU A 7 -6.00 -10.32 -3.99
N ALA A 8 -6.12 -9.77 -5.20
CA ALA A 8 -7.11 -10.21 -6.18
C ALA A 8 -6.95 -11.69 -6.59
N ALA A 9 -5.73 -12.24 -6.46
CA ALA A 9 -5.42 -13.64 -6.75
C ALA A 9 -6.05 -14.63 -5.76
N MET A 10 -6.45 -14.19 -4.56
CA MET A 10 -7.16 -15.01 -3.58
C MET A 10 -8.42 -15.67 -4.15
N ARG A 11 -9.14 -14.95 -5.04
CA ARG A 11 -10.37 -15.44 -5.69
C ARG A 11 -10.15 -16.71 -6.50
N ASN A 12 -8.97 -16.85 -7.10
CA ASN A 12 -8.62 -18.02 -7.91
C ASN A 12 -8.30 -19.25 -7.06
N LYS A 13 -8.01 -19.06 -5.76
CA LYS A 13 -7.53 -20.10 -4.84
C LYS A 13 -8.59 -20.57 -3.84
N SER A 14 -9.57 -19.72 -3.48
CA SER A 14 -10.64 -20.10 -2.54
C SER A 14 -11.99 -20.46 -3.18
N GLY A 15 -12.15 -20.28 -4.49
CA GLY A 15 -13.43 -20.55 -5.19
C GLY A 15 -14.50 -19.48 -5.01
N SER A 16 -14.10 -18.25 -4.64
CA SER A 16 -14.86 -17.01 -4.39
C SER A 16 -15.87 -17.06 -3.22
N GLY A 17 -15.43 -16.60 -2.06
CA GLY A 17 -16.29 -16.19 -0.95
C GLY A 17 -16.50 -14.67 -0.93
N GLU A 18 -17.61 -14.21 -0.34
CA GLU A 18 -17.94 -12.78 -0.14
C GLU A 18 -16.82 -12.01 0.57
N ARG A 19 -16.06 -12.71 1.44
CA ARG A 19 -14.94 -12.13 2.19
C ARG A 19 -13.74 -11.80 1.31
N GLU A 20 -13.33 -12.72 0.43
CA GLU A 20 -12.24 -12.49 -0.51
C GLU A 20 -12.59 -11.41 -1.53
N GLU A 21 -13.86 -11.31 -1.93
CA GLU A 21 -14.34 -10.20 -2.77
C GLU A 21 -14.19 -8.87 -2.06
N ARG A 22 -14.56 -8.78 -0.77
CA ARG A 22 -14.39 -7.57 0.04
C ARG A 22 -12.92 -7.20 0.20
N ILE A 23 -12.04 -8.16 0.46
CA ILE A 23 -10.59 -7.94 0.58
C ILE A 23 -10.01 -7.41 -0.74
N ALA A 24 -10.35 -8.06 -1.87
CA ALA A 24 -9.86 -7.63 -3.18
C ALA A 24 -10.39 -6.25 -3.58
N ALA A 25 -11.65 -5.94 -3.28
CA ALA A 25 -12.23 -4.62 -3.54
C ALA A 25 -11.52 -3.53 -2.72
N LEU A 26 -11.31 -3.76 -1.41
CA LEU A 26 -10.61 -2.81 -0.55
C LEU A 26 -9.16 -2.60 -0.98
N ALA A 27 -8.47 -3.66 -1.43
CA ALA A 27 -7.12 -3.53 -1.98
C ALA A 27 -7.10 -2.63 -3.23
N ALA A 28 -8.07 -2.77 -4.14
CA ALA A 28 -8.17 -1.92 -5.32
C ALA A 28 -8.51 -0.46 -4.98
N GLU A 29 -9.39 -0.24 -4.00
CA GLU A 29 -9.67 1.10 -3.49
C GLU A 29 -8.43 1.74 -2.84
N LEU A 30 -7.63 0.95 -2.12
CA LEU A 30 -6.39 1.39 -1.50
C LEU A 30 -5.33 1.78 -2.56
N GLU A 31 -5.14 0.95 -3.60
CA GLU A 31 -4.25 1.26 -4.73
C GLU A 31 -4.66 2.59 -5.40
N ALA A 32 -5.94 2.77 -5.70
CA ALA A 32 -6.44 4.03 -6.26
C ALA A 32 -6.24 5.23 -5.31
N ALA A 33 -6.37 5.02 -4.00
CA ALA A 33 -6.13 6.06 -3.00
C ALA A 33 -4.64 6.46 -2.94
N TRP A 34 -3.72 5.50 -3.03
CA TRP A 34 -2.28 5.73 -3.13
C TRP A 34 -1.92 6.49 -4.42
N GLU A 35 -2.46 6.09 -5.57
CA GLU A 35 -2.25 6.81 -6.85
C GLU A 35 -2.76 8.25 -6.80
N ALA A 36 -3.90 8.48 -6.14
CA ALA A 36 -4.47 9.82 -5.97
C ALA A 36 -3.77 10.67 -4.91
N MET A 37 -2.90 10.08 -4.07
CA MET A 37 -2.26 10.77 -2.95
C MET A 37 -1.30 11.86 -3.43
N ILE A 38 -0.40 11.54 -4.36
CA ILE A 38 0.63 12.47 -4.85
C ILE A 38 0.00 13.73 -5.47
N PRO A 39 -0.96 13.64 -6.42
CA PRO A 39 -1.61 14.82 -6.98
C PRO A 39 -2.27 15.71 -5.93
N ARG A 40 -2.87 15.13 -4.89
CA ARG A 40 -3.52 15.89 -3.80
C ARG A 40 -2.49 16.62 -2.94
N ILE A 41 -1.35 15.99 -2.64
CA ILE A 41 -0.24 16.62 -1.93
C ILE A 41 0.34 17.78 -2.76
N GLU A 42 0.53 17.58 -4.06
CA GLU A 42 0.98 18.63 -4.96
C GLU A 42 0.00 19.81 -5.03
N GLU A 43 -1.31 19.53 -5.10
CA GLU A 43 -2.34 20.57 -5.04
C GLU A 43 -2.27 21.36 -3.73
N ASN A 44 -2.14 20.68 -2.59
CA ASN A 44 -2.00 21.34 -1.29
C ASN A 44 -0.75 22.23 -1.25
N LYS A 45 0.40 21.76 -1.77
CA LYS A 45 1.64 22.56 -1.89
C LYS A 45 1.39 23.83 -2.71
N GLN A 46 0.72 23.71 -3.87
CA GLN A 46 0.38 24.87 -4.71
C GLN A 46 -0.54 25.86 -4.00
N GLN A 47 -1.56 25.38 -3.27
CA GLN A 47 -2.47 26.23 -2.50
C GLN A 47 -1.75 27.02 -1.38
N ARG A 48 -0.66 26.47 -0.84
CA ARG A 48 0.21 27.13 0.14
C ARG A 48 1.24 28.09 -0.50
N GLY A 49 1.32 28.12 -1.83
CA GLY A 49 2.29 28.92 -2.58
C GLY A 49 3.70 28.35 -2.59
N GLU A 50 3.85 27.05 -2.30
CA GLU A 50 5.13 26.36 -2.40
C GLU A 50 5.49 26.18 -3.88
N ALA A 51 6.76 26.41 -4.21
CA ALA A 51 7.27 26.14 -5.54
C ALA A 51 7.39 24.62 -5.75
N PRO A 52 7.25 24.12 -7.00
CA PRO A 52 7.56 22.74 -7.31
C PRO A 52 8.99 22.40 -6.88
N GLU A 53 9.15 21.28 -6.20
CA GLU A 53 10.44 20.84 -5.70
C GLU A 53 11.19 20.16 -6.84
N GLU A 54 12.33 20.74 -7.25
CA GLU A 54 13.20 20.12 -8.25
C GLU A 54 14.14 19.14 -7.56
N LEU A 55 13.99 17.85 -7.86
CA LEU A 55 14.93 16.83 -7.37
C LEU A 55 16.33 17.07 -7.98
N THR A 56 17.33 17.01 -7.11
CA THR A 56 18.75 16.94 -7.47
C THR A 56 19.07 15.66 -8.25
N VAL A 57 20.26 15.58 -8.83
CA VAL A 57 20.72 14.37 -9.52
C VAL A 57 20.76 13.19 -8.55
N GLU A 58 21.28 13.39 -7.35
CA GLU A 58 21.36 12.36 -6.30
C GLU A 58 19.98 11.87 -5.86
N GLU A 59 19.02 12.78 -5.64
CA GLU A 59 17.66 12.39 -5.27
C GLU A 59 16.95 11.64 -6.40
N LYS A 60 17.20 11.99 -7.67
CA LYS A 60 16.67 11.24 -8.81
C LYS A 60 17.26 9.84 -8.91
N GLU A 61 18.56 9.69 -8.62
CA GLU A 61 19.21 8.37 -8.55
C GLU A 61 18.59 7.53 -7.42
N GLN A 62 18.37 8.10 -6.23
CA GLN A 62 17.71 7.42 -5.11
C GLN A 62 16.27 7.01 -5.42
N VAL A 63 15.51 7.86 -6.11
CA VAL A 63 14.16 7.51 -6.58
C VAL A 63 14.22 6.36 -7.58
N ALA A 64 15.15 6.39 -8.55
CA ALA A 64 15.30 5.32 -9.53
C ALA A 64 15.72 3.98 -8.89
N GLU A 65 16.61 4.00 -7.89
CA GLU A 65 16.98 2.81 -7.12
C GLU A 65 15.79 2.26 -6.32
N SER A 66 14.99 3.15 -5.72
CA SER A 66 13.77 2.77 -4.99
C SER A 66 12.73 2.15 -5.93
N ASP A 67 12.53 2.72 -7.11
CA ASP A 67 11.63 2.18 -8.14
C ASP A 67 12.09 0.81 -8.64
N GLN A 68 13.40 0.63 -8.84
CA GLN A 68 13.97 -0.68 -9.20
C GLN A 68 13.71 -1.71 -8.10
N ALA A 69 14.01 -1.38 -6.83
CA ALA A 69 13.79 -2.27 -5.71
C ALA A 69 12.30 -2.64 -5.54
N ALA A 70 11.41 -1.68 -5.76
CA ALA A 70 9.96 -1.91 -5.76
C ALA A 70 9.55 -2.90 -6.87
N GLY A 71 10.11 -2.74 -8.08
CA GLY A 71 9.85 -3.66 -9.19
C GLY A 71 10.41 -5.08 -8.98
N GLU A 72 11.57 -5.20 -8.33
CA GLU A 72 12.16 -6.51 -7.96
C GLU A 72 11.29 -7.23 -6.92
N LEU A 73 10.84 -6.51 -5.88
CA LEU A 73 9.91 -7.03 -4.87
C LEU A 73 8.57 -7.45 -5.50
N ASP A 74 8.05 -6.64 -6.42
CA ASP A 74 6.79 -6.92 -7.14
C ASP A 74 6.88 -8.23 -7.94
N ALA A 75 7.99 -8.45 -8.64
CA ALA A 75 8.24 -9.69 -9.38
C ALA A 75 8.41 -10.92 -8.47
N GLU A 76 9.09 -10.76 -7.33
CA GLU A 76 9.24 -11.81 -6.32
C GLU A 76 7.88 -12.20 -5.73
N LEU A 77 7.03 -11.22 -5.42
CA LEU A 77 5.68 -11.46 -4.91
C LEU A 77 4.81 -12.17 -5.94
N ASP A 78 4.87 -11.79 -7.22
CA ASP A 78 4.17 -12.49 -8.30
C ASP A 78 4.60 -13.97 -8.38
N GLU A 79 5.89 -14.27 -8.21
CA GLU A 79 6.38 -15.65 -8.16
C GLU A 79 5.83 -16.42 -6.95
N LEU A 80 5.94 -15.86 -5.75
CA LEU A 80 5.46 -16.49 -4.51
C LEU A 80 3.94 -16.72 -4.53
N ILE A 81 3.17 -15.73 -4.99
CA ILE A 81 1.70 -15.83 -5.11
C ILE A 81 1.29 -16.87 -6.15
N SER A 82 2.07 -17.04 -7.24
CA SER A 82 1.80 -18.09 -8.22
C SER A 82 1.93 -19.49 -7.61
N GLN A 83 2.84 -19.65 -6.64
CA GLN A 83 3.14 -20.91 -5.94
C GLN A 83 2.23 -21.17 -4.75
N ALA A 84 1.54 -20.14 -4.23
CA ALA A 84 0.58 -20.28 -3.15
C ALA A 84 -0.48 -21.35 -3.45
N GLU A 85 -0.71 -22.26 -2.50
CA GLU A 85 -1.68 -23.36 -2.63
C GLU A 85 -3.08 -22.92 -2.22
N SER A 86 -3.16 -21.93 -1.32
CA SER A 86 -4.41 -21.42 -0.76
C SER A 86 -4.50 -19.90 -0.76
N ALA A 87 -5.71 -19.37 -0.52
CA ALA A 87 -5.87 -17.94 -0.26
C ALA A 87 -5.26 -17.52 1.08
N ALA A 88 -5.16 -18.42 2.07
CA ALA A 88 -4.50 -18.12 3.34
C ALA A 88 -3.00 -17.89 3.14
N ASP A 89 -2.33 -18.67 2.28
CA ASP A 89 -0.90 -18.50 1.97
C ASP A 89 -0.63 -17.11 1.38
N ILE A 90 -1.52 -16.62 0.50
CA ILE A 90 -1.43 -15.26 -0.05
C ILE A 90 -1.57 -14.23 1.06
N VAL A 91 -2.51 -14.42 2.00
CA VAL A 91 -2.68 -13.50 3.13
C VAL A 91 -1.48 -13.52 4.08
N GLU A 92 -0.90 -14.69 4.35
CA GLU A 92 0.31 -14.82 5.17
C GLU A 92 1.51 -14.09 4.56
N LEU A 93 1.63 -14.10 3.23
CA LEU A 93 2.65 -13.34 2.50
C LEU A 93 2.40 -11.83 2.56
N MET A 94 1.15 -11.40 2.37
CA MET A 94 0.81 -9.99 2.19
C MET A 94 0.65 -9.21 3.49
N LEU A 95 0.07 -9.82 4.52
CA LEU A 95 -0.20 -9.18 5.81
C LEU A 95 1.01 -8.45 6.42
N PRO A 96 2.19 -9.08 6.59
CA PRO A 96 3.34 -8.41 7.19
C PRO A 96 3.83 -7.21 6.37
N LEU A 97 3.72 -7.26 5.04
CA LEU A 97 4.12 -6.15 4.17
C LEU A 97 3.24 -4.93 4.36
N TYR A 98 1.92 -5.13 4.49
CA TYR A 98 0.99 -4.03 4.79
C TYR A 98 1.20 -3.47 6.21
N GLU A 99 1.50 -4.33 7.19
CA GLU A 99 1.80 -3.90 8.56
C GLU A 99 3.08 -3.04 8.64
N ASP A 100 4.11 -3.43 7.90
CA ASP A 100 5.37 -2.68 7.85
C ASP A 100 5.21 -1.33 7.14
N GLU A 101 4.46 -1.27 6.04
CA GLU A 101 4.14 0.00 5.36
C GLU A 101 3.30 0.93 6.25
N ILE A 102 2.34 0.39 7.03
CA ILE A 102 1.62 1.19 8.04
C ILE A 102 2.59 1.75 9.08
N ARG A 103 3.51 0.93 9.61
CA ARG A 103 4.46 1.37 10.64
C ARG A 103 5.35 2.50 10.10
N PHE A 104 5.89 2.33 8.89
CA PHE A 104 6.68 3.35 8.21
C PHE A 104 5.93 4.68 8.12
N TRP A 105 4.72 4.68 7.55
CA TRP A 105 3.94 5.90 7.37
C TRP A 105 3.43 6.51 8.68
N GLN A 106 3.17 5.70 9.71
CA GLN A 106 2.85 6.20 11.04
C GLN A 106 4.04 6.94 11.66
N ASP A 107 5.26 6.46 11.46
CA ASP A 107 6.46 7.13 11.97
C ASP A 107 6.73 8.44 11.21
N ILE A 108 6.56 8.45 9.88
CA ILE A 108 6.67 9.68 9.05
C ILE A 108 5.62 10.72 9.46
N THR A 109 4.36 10.29 9.64
CA THR A 109 3.24 11.23 9.90
C THR A 109 3.19 11.76 11.33
N ARG A 110 3.93 11.15 12.26
CA ARG A 110 4.03 11.63 13.66
C ARG A 110 4.91 12.84 13.80
N ASP A 111 5.87 13.03 12.89
CA ASP A 111 6.79 14.15 12.95
C ASP A 111 6.31 15.30 12.04
N PRO A 112 5.94 16.46 12.62
CA PRO A 112 5.56 17.62 11.82
C PRO A 112 6.72 18.20 10.98
N GLU A 113 7.97 17.78 11.21
CA GLU A 113 9.11 18.14 10.36
C GLU A 113 9.10 17.39 9.01
N PHE A 114 8.48 16.21 8.95
CA PHE A 114 8.44 15.40 7.73
C PHE A 114 7.17 15.56 6.90
N ILE A 115 6.06 16.05 7.49
CA ILE A 115 4.82 16.23 6.74
C ILE A 115 4.00 17.45 7.20
N HIS A 116 3.56 18.26 6.24
CA HIS A 116 2.67 19.38 6.52
C HIS A 116 1.27 18.87 6.94
N PRO A 117 0.55 19.52 7.88
CA PRO A 117 -0.74 19.02 8.36
C PRO A 117 -1.81 18.75 7.30
N GLN A 118 -1.85 19.54 6.21
CA GLN A 118 -2.76 19.30 5.09
C GLN A 118 -2.42 18.02 4.31
N ASP A 119 -1.13 17.75 4.14
CA ASP A 119 -0.63 16.57 3.43
C ASP A 119 -0.78 15.34 4.32
N LYS A 120 -0.59 15.51 5.64
CA LYS A 120 -0.87 14.48 6.65
C LYS A 120 -2.31 13.99 6.59
N ALA A 121 -3.29 14.88 6.42
CA ALA A 121 -4.68 14.47 6.31
C ALA A 121 -4.92 13.56 5.08
N VAL A 122 -4.23 13.81 3.97
CA VAL A 122 -4.28 12.95 2.77
C VAL A 122 -3.66 11.59 3.07
N VAL A 123 -2.48 11.55 3.70
CA VAL A 123 -1.82 10.30 4.07
C VAL A 123 -2.63 9.51 5.10
N ASP A 124 -3.22 10.16 6.10
CA ASP A 124 -4.07 9.53 7.13
C ASP A 124 -5.30 8.83 6.52
N GLU A 125 -5.91 9.38 5.47
CA GLU A 125 -7.02 8.75 4.75
C GLU A 125 -6.61 7.44 4.08
N VAL A 126 -5.39 7.38 3.54
CA VAL A 126 -4.84 6.18 2.91
C VAL A 126 -4.46 5.15 3.99
N LEU A 127 -3.77 5.59 5.04
CA LEU A 127 -3.41 4.77 6.19
C LEU A 127 -4.62 4.12 6.87
N THR A 128 -5.74 4.84 6.99
CA THR A 128 -6.96 4.31 7.58
C THR A 128 -7.50 3.12 6.77
N ARG A 129 -7.54 3.25 5.44
CA ARG A 129 -7.97 2.15 4.54
C ARG A 129 -7.02 0.96 4.61
N GLN A 130 -5.73 1.22 4.70
CA GLN A 130 -4.73 0.16 4.84
C GLN A 130 -4.87 -0.58 6.18
N GLN A 131 -5.19 0.13 7.27
CA GLN A 131 -5.48 -0.49 8.56
C GLN A 131 -6.76 -1.34 8.51
N GLU A 132 -7.81 -0.87 7.85
CA GLU A 132 -9.02 -1.67 7.60
C GLU A 132 -8.71 -2.96 6.83
N LEU A 133 -7.84 -2.88 5.82
CA LEU A 133 -7.38 -4.04 5.06
C LEU A 133 -6.61 -5.02 5.95
N VAL A 134 -5.65 -4.54 6.73
CA VAL A 134 -4.87 -5.37 7.67
C VAL A 134 -5.77 -6.07 8.67
N ILE A 135 -6.79 -5.40 9.22
CA ILE A 135 -7.77 -6.02 10.12
C ILE A 135 -8.49 -7.17 9.39
N LEU A 136 -8.99 -6.94 8.17
CA LEU A 136 -9.68 -7.99 7.41
C LEU A 136 -8.78 -9.18 7.07
N LEU A 137 -7.52 -8.94 6.74
CA LEU A 137 -6.51 -9.97 6.48
C LEU A 137 -6.20 -10.78 7.75
N ALA A 138 -6.02 -10.11 8.89
CA ALA A 138 -5.77 -10.77 10.17
C ALA A 138 -6.97 -11.63 10.63
N GLU A 139 -8.19 -11.10 10.49
CA GLU A 139 -9.41 -11.87 10.76
C GLU A 139 -9.54 -13.06 9.79
N TYR A 140 -9.12 -12.92 8.52
CA TYR A 140 -9.13 -14.01 7.54
C TYR A 140 -8.26 -15.19 8.01
N LEU A 141 -7.04 -14.92 8.45
CA LEU A 141 -6.13 -15.95 8.96
C LEU A 141 -6.64 -16.57 10.27
N ALA A 142 -7.21 -15.78 11.17
CA ALA A 142 -7.72 -16.28 12.45
C ALA A 142 -8.85 -17.31 12.28
N ASP A 143 -9.69 -17.16 11.25
CA ASP A 143 -10.80 -18.09 10.97
C ASP A 143 -10.37 -19.31 10.12
N ALA A 144 -9.18 -19.27 9.50
CA ALA A 144 -8.65 -20.35 8.67
C ALA A 144 -7.89 -21.43 9.47
N GLY A 145 -7.54 -21.16 10.73
CA GLY A 145 -6.87 -22.08 11.66
C GLY A 145 -7.83 -22.80 12.61
#